data_AF-A0A235ACQ6-F1
#
_entry.id   AF-A0A235ACQ6-F1
#
_cell.length_a   1.000
_cell.length_b   1.000
_cell.length_c   1.000
_cell.angle_alpha   90.00
_cell.angle_beta   90.00
_cell.angle_gamma   90.00
#
_symmetry.space_group_name_H-M   'P 1'
#
loop_
_entity.id
_entity.type
_entity.pdbx_description
1 polymer ?
#
loop_
_entity_poly.entity_id
_entity_poly.type
_entity_poly.pdbx_seq_one_letter_code
_entity_poly.pdbx_strand_id
1 'polypeptide(L)' 'MPTVWLTLDECAERIGKSRRTLRVWVQNGELKPMLGRVRESDLLATEKRMRERMHRGRPKKPS' A
#
# COMPACT_ATOMS: atom_id res chain seq x y z
N MET A 1 2.31 19.94 -5.73
CA MET A 1 2.48 19.03 -4.58
C MET A 1 3.92 18.51 -4.59
N PRO A 2 4.71 18.71 -3.53
CA PRO A 2 6.07 18.19 -3.48
C PRO A 2 6.05 16.66 -3.57
N THR A 3 6.97 16.08 -4.34
CA THR A 3 7.10 14.63 -4.45
C THR A 3 7.79 14.11 -3.20
N VAL A 4 6.99 13.63 -2.24
CA VAL A 4 7.51 13.02 -1.00
C VAL A 4 7.88 11.57 -1.28
N TRP A 5 9.13 11.24 -0.96
CA TRP A 5 9.67 9.89 -1.08
C TRP A 5 9.85 9.30 0.32
N LEU A 6 9.14 8.22 0.58
CA LEU A 6 9.07 7.57 1.88
C LEU A 6 9.79 6.22 1.84
N THR A 7 10.46 5.87 2.92
CA THR A 7 10.91 4.51 3.19
C THR A 7 9.71 3.59 3.44
N LEU A 8 9.92 2.27 3.37
CA LEU A 8 8.86 1.31 3.69
C LEU A 8 8.35 1.46 5.14
N ASP A 9 9.17 2.00 6.02
CA ASP A 9 8.83 2.32 7.39
C ASP A 9 7.84 3.45 7.50
N GLU A 10 8.20 4.59 6.93
CA GLU A 10 7.34 5.77 6.94
C GLU A 10 6.05 5.46 6.16
N CYS A 11 6.13 4.65 5.09
CA CYS A 11 4.94 4.17 4.40
C CYS A 11 4.02 3.39 5.34
N ALA A 12 4.57 2.49 6.16
CA ALA A 12 3.81 1.65 7.09
C ALA A 12 3.07 2.50 8.12
N GLU A 13 3.75 3.48 8.70
CA GLU A 13 3.18 4.44 9.64
C GLU A 13 2.11 5.31 8.96
N ARG A 14 2.38 5.77 7.74
CA ARG A 14 1.50 6.67 6.98
C ARG A 14 0.13 6.06 6.68
N ILE A 15 0.09 4.78 6.29
CA ILE A 15 -1.16 4.08 5.95
C ILE A 15 -1.69 3.19 7.07
N GLY A 16 -1.00 3.16 8.22
CA GLY A 16 -1.35 2.31 9.35
C GLY A 16 -1.32 0.80 9.04
N LYS A 17 -0.43 0.35 8.15
CA LYS A 17 -0.29 -1.07 7.79
C LYS A 17 1.10 -1.60 8.14
N SER A 18 1.18 -2.91 8.38
CA SER A 18 2.46 -3.55 8.70
C SER A 18 3.48 -3.45 7.55
N ARG A 19 4.78 -3.35 7.87
CA ARG A 19 5.86 -3.49 6.88
C ARG A 19 5.76 -4.79 6.08
N ARG A 20 5.25 -5.86 6.70
CA ARG A 20 5.02 -7.15 6.03
C ARG A 20 4.03 -7.00 4.88
N THR A 21 2.92 -6.29 5.09
CA THR A 21 1.93 -6.00 4.06
C THR A 21 2.55 -5.24 2.88
N LEU A 22 3.36 -4.22 3.17
CA LEU A 22 4.07 -3.46 2.13
C LEU A 22 5.06 -4.34 1.36
N ARG A 23 5.83 -5.19 2.05
CA ARG A 23 6.73 -6.15 1.37
C ARG A 23 5.97 -7.09 0.45
N VAL A 24 4.80 -7.57 0.87
CA VAL A 24 3.93 -8.41 0.01
C VAL A 24 3.48 -7.63 -1.21
N TRP A 25 3.12 -6.35 -1.08
CA TRP A 25 2.76 -5.53 -2.24
C TRP A 25 3.93 -5.32 -3.20
N VAL A 26 5.15 -5.15 -2.67
CA VAL A 26 6.37 -5.06 -3.49
C VAL A 26 6.64 -6.39 -4.20
N GLN A 27 6.56 -7.52 -3.49
CA GLN A 27 6.76 -8.85 -4.08
C GLN A 27 5.72 -9.17 -5.15
N ASN A 28 4.48 -8.76 -4.95
CA ASN A 28 3.39 -8.94 -5.93
C ASN A 28 3.46 -7.93 -7.09
N GLY A 29 4.42 -6.99 -7.08
CA GLY A 29 4.57 -5.96 -8.11
C GLY A 29 3.53 -4.83 -8.07
N GLU A 30 2.71 -4.79 -7.02
CA GLU A 30 1.67 -3.78 -6.81
C GLU A 30 2.26 -2.44 -6.34
N LEU A 31 3.37 -2.49 -5.60
CA LEU A 31 4.13 -1.31 -5.16
C LEU A 31 5.55 -1.37 -5.72
N LYS A 32 6.00 -0.30 -6.39
CA LYS A 32 7.33 -0.24 -7.01
C LYS A 32 8.22 0.76 -6.29
N PRO A 33 9.05 0.32 -5.33
CA PRO A 33 10.05 1.18 -4.74
C PRO A 33 11.15 1.52 -5.76
N MET A 34 11.54 2.79 -5.84
CA MET A 34 12.71 3.25 -6.57
C MET A 34 13.82 3.56 -5.57
N LEU A 35 14.99 2.94 -5.74
CA LEU A 35 16.15 3.11 -4.85
C LEU A 35 15.80 2.87 -3.36
N GLY A 36 14.91 1.90 -3.08
CA GLY A 36 14.45 1.58 -1.73
C GLY A 36 13.44 2.57 -1.13
N ARG A 37 12.96 3.55 -1.89
CA ARG A 37 11.93 4.52 -1.48
C ARG A 37 10.70 4.44 -2.37
N VAL A 38 9.56 4.77 -1.81
CA VAL A 38 8.25 4.75 -2.46
C VAL A 38 7.73 6.18 -2.51
N ARG A 39 7.18 6.60 -3.66
CA ARG A 39 6.50 7.89 -3.72
C ARG A 39 5.21 7.82 -2.91
N GLU A 40 4.95 8.84 -2.11
CA GLU A 40 3.72 8.91 -1.32
C GLU A 40 2.46 8.80 -2.20
N SER A 41 2.48 9.41 -3.40
CA SER A 41 1.39 9.31 -4.36
C SER A 41 1.11 7.88 -4.82
N ASP A 42 2.16 7.11 -5.11
CA ASP A 42 2.04 5.71 -5.53
C ASP A 42 1.56 4.83 -4.36
N LEU A 43 2.03 5.11 -3.14
CA LEU A 43 1.58 4.44 -1.92
C LEU A 43 0.07 4.61 -1.72
N LEU A 44 -0.44 5.85 -1.78
CA LEU A 44 -1.86 6.15 -1.58
C LEU A 44 -2.73 5.56 -2.70
N ALA A 45 -2.26 5.62 -3.95
CA ALA A 45 -2.95 4.99 -5.08
C ALA A 45 -3.07 3.46 -4.91
N THR A 46 -1.97 2.81 -4.49
CA THR A 46 -1.93 1.37 -4.22
C THR A 46 -2.82 1.01 -3.03
N GLU A 47 -2.79 1.80 -1.97
CA GLU A 47 -3.60 1.58 -0.77
C GLU A 47 -5.09 1.66 -1.08
N LYS A 48 -5.52 2.68 -1.83
CA LYS A 48 -6.89 2.82 -2.33
C LYS A 48 -7.32 1.60 -3.15
N ARG A 49 -6.50 1.19 -4.14
CA ARG A 49 -6.79 0.01 -4.98
C ARG A 49 -6.92 -1.27 -4.15
N MET A 50 -6.01 -1.49 -3.20
CA MET A 50 -6.02 -2.65 -2.30
C MET A 50 -7.24 -2.65 -1.38
N ARG A 51 -7.61 -1.48 -0.85
CA ARG A 51 -8.79 -1.30 -0.02
C ARG A 51 -10.06 -1.62 -0.81
N GLU A 52 -10.20 -1.10 -2.02
CA GLU A 52 -11.32 -1.41 -2.92
C GLU A 52 -11.39 -2.91 -3.26
N ARG A 53 -10.23 -3.56 -3.52
CA ARG A 53 -10.16 -5.00 -3.77
C ARG A 53 -10.62 -5.82 -2.57
N MET A 54 -10.21 -5.45 -1.35
CA MET A 54 -10.68 -6.10 -0.12
C MET A 54 -12.17 -5.88 0.11
N HIS A 55 -12.70 -4.67 -0.12
CA HIS A 55 -14.13 -4.38 0.04
C HIS A 55 -15.00 -5.12 -0.97
N ARG A 56 -14.51 -5.37 -2.20
CA ARG A 56 -15.23 -6.20 -3.21
C ARG A 56 -15.14 -7.71 -2.97
N GLY A 57 -14.14 -8.19 -2.23
CA GLY A 57 -13.85 -9.62 -2.08
C GLY A 57 -14.52 -10.34 -0.91
N ARG A 58 -15.21 -9.63 0.00
CA ARG A 58 -15.87 -10.28 1.14
C ARG A 58 -17.36 -10.49 0.82
N PRO A 59 -17.83 -11.71 0.44
CA PRO A 59 -19.24 -12.01 0.64
C PRO A 59 -19.50 -11.85 2.13
N LYS A 60 -20.34 -10.88 2.48
CA LYS A 60 -20.93 -10.76 3.81
C LYS A 60 -21.70 -12.06 4.00
N LYS A 61 -21.21 -13.00 4.81
CA LYS A 61 -22.00 -14.17 5.22
C LYS A 61 -23.34 -13.60 5.74
N PRO A 62 -24.48 -13.92 5.12
CA PRO A 62 -25.75 -13.67 5.77
C PRO A 62 -25.80 -14.60 6.98
N SER A 63 -25.79 -14.00 8.17
CA SER A 63 -26.25 -14.66 9.39
C SER A 63 -27.77 -14.72 9.35
#